data_AF-E3LIY0-F1
#
_entry.id   AF-E3LIY0-F1
#
_cell.length_a   1.000
_cell.length_b   1.000
_cell.length_c   1.000
_cell.angle_alpha   90.00
_cell.angle_beta   90.00
_cell.angle_gamma   90.00
#
_symmetry.space_group_name_H-M   'P 1'
#
loop_
_entity.id
_entity.type
_entity.pdbx_description
1 polymer ?
#
loop_
_entity_poly.entity_id
_entity_poly.type
_entity_poly.pdbx_seq_one_letter_code
_entity_poly.pdbx_strand_id
1 'polypeptide(L)'
;MPLSIQCYIGLTLFLLYGPAVTMFFENRYNYLVRLDCDTRSRRFKRAVHYFINYFITLNVLVPSFLNMPDQSVARQIALKKLPCLPLKIVNHCKFFMLGNEYLNFVCSGLFTMLIWTQVLFFFAITVNFIFGIKSESQRTTQLQREFFIAVCIQIGFPFVVVMIPACYILSTTYTNNFDMVFINFSVIMITSHGLFAKIIMLVIHKPYRTATLKILGINRFCESNKVAVVQMPPYATYN
;
A
#
# COMPACT_ATOMS: atom_id res chain seq x y z
N MET A 1 -9.83 25.65 5.50
CA MET A 1 -9.40 24.60 6.46
C MET A 1 -7.95 24.86 6.84
N PRO A 2 -7.59 24.91 8.14
CA PRO A 2 -6.21 25.10 8.58
C PRO A 2 -5.26 24.05 8.02
N LEU A 3 -4.03 24.45 7.68
CA LEU A 3 -3.00 23.56 7.11
C LEU A 3 -2.66 22.40 8.04
N SER A 4 -2.58 22.65 9.34
CA SER A 4 -2.30 21.64 10.36
C SER A 4 -3.30 20.49 10.30
N ILE A 5 -4.59 20.81 10.16
CA ILE A 5 -5.66 19.82 10.04
C ILE A 5 -5.55 19.07 8.70
N GLN A 6 -5.18 19.75 7.61
CA GLN A 6 -4.98 19.09 6.31
C GLN A 6 -3.84 18.06 6.36
N CYS A 7 -2.71 18.43 6.96
CA CYS A 7 -1.59 17.52 7.16
C CYS A 7 -1.97 16.35 8.06
N TYR A 8 -2.70 16.60 9.16
CA TYR A 8 -3.18 15.55 10.05
C TYR A 8 -4.06 14.53 9.32
N ILE A 9 -5.07 15.02 8.57
CA ILE A 9 -5.95 14.15 7.78
C ILE A 9 -5.14 13.37 6.74
N GLY A 10 -4.29 14.04 5.96
CA GLY A 10 -3.49 13.39 4.92
C GLY A 10 -2.61 12.26 5.45
N LEU A 11 -1.91 12.51 6.57
CA LEU A 11 -1.05 11.49 7.20
C LEU A 11 -1.87 10.36 7.84
N THR A 12 -3.00 10.68 8.48
CA THR A 12 -3.89 9.65 9.04
C THR A 12 -4.45 8.75 7.93
N LEU A 13 -4.88 9.32 6.80
CA LEU A 13 -5.35 8.57 5.64
C LEU A 13 -4.28 7.64 5.08
N PHE A 14 -3.02 8.07 5.06
CA PHE A 14 -1.91 7.21 4.67
C PHE A 14 -1.75 6.02 5.63
N LEU A 15 -1.84 6.25 6.94
CA LEU A 15 -1.73 5.19 7.94
C LEU A 15 -2.91 4.20 7.91
N LEU A 16 -4.09 4.59 7.40
CA LEU A 16 -5.24 3.68 7.20
C LEU A 16 -4.95 2.54 6.21
N TYR A 17 -3.88 2.63 5.42
CA TYR A 17 -3.41 1.51 4.62
C TYR A 17 -3.07 0.28 5.48
N GLY A 18 -2.49 0.49 6.66
CA GLY A 18 -2.13 -0.58 7.61
C GLY A 18 -3.31 -1.48 7.99
N PRO A 19 -4.38 -0.96 8.64
CA PRO A 19 -5.54 -1.77 9.01
C PRO A 19 -6.26 -2.37 7.80
N ALA A 20 -6.23 -1.72 6.63
CA ALA A 20 -6.80 -2.28 5.40
C ALA A 20 -6.07 -3.56 4.95
N VAL A 21 -4.74 -3.57 5.00
CA VAL A 21 -3.92 -4.75 4.69
C VAL A 21 -4.12 -5.85 5.72
N THR A 22 -4.14 -5.51 7.02
CA THR A 22 -4.43 -6.49 8.09
C THR A 22 -5.80 -7.13 7.91
N MET A 23 -6.83 -6.31 7.68
CA MET A 23 -8.19 -6.78 7.42
C MET A 23 -8.24 -7.73 6.22
N PHE A 24 -7.51 -7.40 5.15
CA PHE A 24 -7.45 -8.25 3.97
C PHE A 24 -6.89 -9.64 4.28
N PHE A 25 -5.74 -9.73 4.97
CA PHE A 25 -5.13 -11.02 5.32
C PHE A 25 -5.94 -11.77 6.37
N GLU A 26 -6.50 -11.09 7.36
CA GLU A 26 -7.43 -11.69 8.33
C GLU A 26 -8.64 -12.30 7.61
N ASN A 27 -9.18 -11.61 6.61
CA ASN A 27 -10.33 -12.11 5.85
C ASN A 27 -9.99 -13.39 5.07
N ARG A 28 -8.79 -13.46 4.47
CA ARG A 28 -8.30 -14.68 3.81
C ARG A 28 -8.14 -15.82 4.79
N TYR A 29 -7.49 -15.55 5.92
CA TYR A 29 -7.34 -16.51 7.01
C TYR A 29 -8.71 -17.04 7.48
N ASN A 30 -9.70 -16.16 7.68
CA ASN A 30 -11.02 -16.54 8.17
C ASN A 30 -11.76 -17.47 7.22
N TYR A 31 -11.77 -17.20 5.91
CA TYR A 31 -12.54 -18.02 4.95
C TYR A 31 -11.80 -19.26 4.48
N LEU A 32 -10.47 -19.26 4.48
CA LEU A 32 -9.69 -20.42 3.99
C LEU A 32 -9.36 -21.40 5.11
N VAL A 33 -8.98 -20.92 6.29
CA VAL A 33 -8.40 -21.76 7.34
C VAL A 33 -9.43 -22.16 8.39
N ARG A 34 -10.40 -21.29 8.69
CA ARG A 34 -11.34 -21.53 9.80
C ARG A 34 -12.63 -22.19 9.33
N LEU A 35 -13.08 -23.17 10.11
CA LEU A 35 -14.37 -23.86 9.91
C LEU A 35 -15.56 -23.07 10.50
N ASP A 36 -15.33 -22.23 11.49
CA ASP A 36 -16.35 -21.43 12.19
C ASP A 36 -16.54 -20.01 11.60
N CYS A 37 -16.14 -19.84 10.34
CA CYS A 37 -15.98 -18.55 9.68
C CYS A 37 -17.26 -17.70 9.62
N ASP A 38 -18.44 -18.34 9.60
CA ASP A 38 -19.75 -17.70 9.50
C ASP A 38 -20.51 -17.54 10.83
N THR A 39 -19.93 -18.02 11.94
CA THR A 39 -20.61 -17.96 13.23
C THR A 39 -20.79 -16.51 13.72
N ARG A 40 -21.90 -16.24 14.42
CA ARG A 40 -22.20 -14.90 14.99
C ARG A 40 -21.10 -14.42 15.94
N SER A 41 -20.56 -15.33 16.76
CA SER A 41 -19.43 -15.05 17.66
C SER A 41 -18.18 -14.62 16.89
N ARG A 42 -17.84 -15.30 15.78
CA ARG A 42 -16.69 -14.92 14.95
C ARG A 42 -16.88 -13.55 14.31
N ARG A 43 -18.06 -13.27 13.75
CA ARG A 43 -18.37 -11.96 13.15
C ARG A 43 -18.19 -10.82 14.17
N PHE A 44 -18.67 -11.00 15.41
CA PHE A 44 -18.47 -10.01 16.47
C PHE A 44 -17.00 -9.78 16.81
N LYS A 45 -16.22 -10.86 17.02
CA LYS A 45 -14.78 -10.76 17.31
C LYS A 45 -14.02 -10.03 16.19
N ARG A 46 -14.37 -10.28 14.93
CA ARG A 46 -13.78 -9.59 13.77
C ARG A 46 -14.13 -8.10 13.75
N ALA A 47 -15.41 -7.76 13.98
CA ALA A 47 -15.84 -6.37 14.06
C ALA A 47 -15.08 -5.60 15.15
N VAL A 48 -14.94 -6.19 16.35
CA VAL A 48 -14.16 -5.61 17.45
C VAL A 48 -12.69 -5.45 17.05
N HIS A 49 -12.07 -6.47 16.45
CA HIS A 49 -10.69 -6.40 15.98
C HIS A 49 -10.46 -5.29 14.95
N TYR A 50 -11.36 -5.12 13.99
CA TYR A 50 -11.28 -4.03 13.01
C TYR A 50 -11.46 -2.68 13.68
N PHE A 51 -12.46 -2.55 14.56
CA PHE A 51 -12.71 -1.32 15.30
C PHE A 51 -11.46 -0.88 16.08
N ILE A 52 -10.82 -1.79 16.81
CA ILE A 52 -9.59 -1.51 17.57
C ILE A 52 -8.47 -1.04 16.63
N ASN A 53 -8.20 -1.75 15.53
CA ASN A 53 -7.15 -1.38 14.60
C ASN A 53 -7.38 0.02 13.99
N TYR A 54 -8.60 0.29 13.51
CA TYR A 54 -8.95 1.62 12.97
C TYR A 54 -8.90 2.71 14.03
N PHE A 55 -9.37 2.42 15.26
CA PHE A 55 -9.31 3.36 16.37
C PHE A 55 -7.86 3.72 16.74
N ILE A 56 -6.96 2.74 16.82
CA ILE A 56 -5.52 2.97 17.04
C ILE A 56 -4.95 3.85 15.92
N THR A 57 -5.24 3.52 14.65
CA THR A 57 -4.75 4.31 13.51
C THR A 57 -5.22 5.76 13.54
N LEU A 58 -6.47 6.02 13.93
CA LEU A 58 -7.00 7.38 14.03
C LEU A 58 -6.37 8.19 15.16
N ASN A 59 -5.81 7.52 16.19
CA ASN A 59 -5.26 8.17 17.38
C ASN A 59 -3.73 8.21 17.43
N VAL A 60 -3.03 7.45 16.58
CA VAL A 60 -1.56 7.31 16.65
C VAL A 60 -0.80 8.64 16.48
N LEU A 61 -1.33 9.57 15.68
CA LEU A 61 -0.72 10.89 15.47
C LEU A 61 -1.24 11.97 16.42
N VAL A 62 -2.24 11.68 17.25
CA VAL A 62 -2.83 12.67 18.19
C VAL A 62 -1.77 13.21 19.16
N PRO A 63 -0.91 12.40 19.80
CA PRO A 63 0.13 12.93 20.68
C PRO A 63 1.08 13.90 19.97
N SER A 64 1.46 13.60 18.72
CA SER A 64 2.31 14.48 17.91
C SER A 64 1.61 15.76 17.48
N PHE A 65 0.31 15.68 17.21
CA PHE A 65 -0.50 16.84 16.85
C PHE A 65 -0.71 17.79 18.03
N LEU A 66 -0.92 17.24 19.24
CA LEU A 66 -1.07 18.04 20.46
C LEU A 66 0.26 18.67 20.93
N ASN A 67 1.39 18.02 20.66
CA ASN A 67 2.74 18.53 20.98
C ASN A 67 3.39 19.30 19.81
N MET A 68 2.59 19.98 19.00
CA MET A 68 3.10 20.74 17.86
C MET A 68 3.83 22.01 18.33
N PRO A 69 5.07 22.26 17.85
CA PRO A 69 5.79 23.48 18.20
C PRO A 69 5.19 24.71 17.50
N ASP A 70 5.33 25.87 18.13
CA ASP A 70 5.02 27.16 17.50
C ASP A 70 5.83 27.37 16.22
N GLN A 71 5.25 28.13 15.29
CA GLN A 71 5.85 28.31 13.96
C GLN A 71 7.27 28.91 14.01
N SER A 72 7.54 29.80 14.96
CA SER A 72 8.89 30.39 15.17
C SER A 72 9.91 29.33 15.59
N VAL A 73 9.54 28.47 16.54
CA VAL A 73 10.37 27.36 17.04
C VAL A 73 10.60 26.35 15.92
N ALA A 74 9.55 25.98 15.18
CA ALA A 74 9.65 25.07 14.05
C ALA A 74 10.64 25.56 12.97
N ARG A 75 10.63 26.87 12.66
CA ARG A 75 11.57 27.48 11.70
C ARG A 75 13.01 27.43 12.20
N GLN A 76 13.24 27.71 13.47
CA GLN A 76 14.57 27.62 14.08
C GLN A 76 15.12 26.19 14.04
N ILE A 77 14.28 25.21 14.38
CA ILE A 77 14.65 23.78 14.30
C ILE A 77 15.00 23.41 12.85
N ALA A 78 14.19 23.85 11.88
CA ALA A 78 14.43 23.57 10.47
C ALA A 78 15.76 24.15 9.98
N LEU A 79 16.06 25.43 10.28
CA LEU A 79 17.32 26.06 9.89
C LEU A 79 18.54 25.45 10.58
N LYS A 80 18.39 24.99 11.83
CA LYS A 80 19.47 24.33 12.56
C LYS A 80 19.82 22.97 11.95
N LYS A 81 18.82 22.22 11.47
CA LYS A 81 19.04 20.92 10.82
C LYS A 81 19.40 21.03 9.35
N LEU A 82 18.84 22.04 8.68
CA LEU A 82 18.94 22.26 7.24
C LEU A 82 19.41 23.68 6.98
N PRO A 83 20.70 23.98 7.22
CA PRO A 83 21.22 25.34 7.03
C PRO A 83 21.16 25.79 5.57
N CYS A 84 21.14 24.85 4.62
CA CYS A 84 21.01 25.11 3.18
C CYS A 84 19.58 25.34 2.71
N LEU A 85 18.57 25.24 3.60
CA LEU A 85 17.17 25.39 3.21
C LEU A 85 16.87 26.86 2.86
N PRO A 86 16.33 27.15 1.66
CA PRO A 86 16.04 28.53 1.26
C PRO A 86 15.11 29.23 2.25
N LEU A 87 15.51 30.42 2.70
CA LEU A 87 14.73 31.23 3.65
C LEU A 87 13.31 31.51 3.15
N LYS A 88 13.11 31.56 1.82
CA LYS A 88 11.79 31.70 1.19
C LYS A 88 10.82 30.55 1.56
N ILE A 89 11.32 29.33 1.74
CA ILE A 89 10.53 28.15 2.11
C ILE A 89 10.25 28.16 3.61
N VAL A 90 11.29 28.43 4.43
CA VAL A 90 11.18 28.44 5.90
C VAL A 90 10.26 29.55 6.39
N ASN A 91 10.39 30.75 5.83
CA ASN A 91 9.58 31.91 6.21
C ASN A 91 8.18 31.89 5.57
N HIS A 92 7.88 30.89 4.75
CA HIS A 92 6.57 30.78 4.13
C HIS A 92 5.49 30.56 5.20
N CYS A 93 4.34 31.21 5.04
CA CYS A 93 3.22 31.13 5.99
C CYS A 93 2.68 29.69 6.16
N LYS A 94 2.93 28.83 5.16
CA LYS A 94 2.55 27.40 5.13
C LYS A 94 3.66 26.45 5.62
N PHE A 95 4.77 26.96 6.16
CA PHE A 95 5.77 26.08 6.77
C PHE A 95 5.17 25.40 8.00
N PHE A 96 5.28 24.07 8.06
CA PHE A 96 4.64 23.23 9.07
C PHE A 96 5.57 22.11 9.53
N MET A 97 5.66 21.92 10.84
CA MET A 97 6.39 20.80 11.46
C MET A 97 5.40 20.02 12.32
N LEU A 98 5.20 18.75 11.98
CA LEU A 98 4.33 17.87 12.76
C LEU A 98 5.07 17.44 14.02
N GLY A 99 4.74 18.04 15.18
CA GLY A 99 5.21 17.58 16.48
C GLY A 99 6.73 17.37 16.61
N ASN A 100 7.10 16.56 17.60
CA ASN A 100 8.48 16.14 17.83
C ASN A 100 8.82 14.93 16.94
N GLU A 101 9.98 14.97 16.27
CA GLU A 101 10.47 13.87 15.42
C GLU A 101 10.60 12.54 16.17
N TYR A 102 11.08 12.58 17.42
CA TYR A 102 11.30 11.39 18.23
C TYR A 102 9.96 10.75 18.58
N LEU A 103 8.98 11.58 18.98
CA LEU A 103 7.63 11.12 19.27
C LEU A 103 6.97 10.53 18.02
N ASN A 104 7.09 11.19 16.87
CA ASN A 104 6.58 10.66 15.59
C ASN A 104 7.21 9.32 15.23
N PHE A 105 8.53 9.21 15.39
CA PHE A 105 9.27 7.98 15.10
C PHE A 105 8.82 6.84 15.99
N VAL A 106 8.71 7.07 17.30
CA VAL A 106 8.25 6.06 18.26
C VAL A 106 6.80 5.67 17.99
N CYS A 107 5.88 6.62 17.87
CA CYS A 107 4.45 6.34 17.62
C CYS A 107 4.24 5.60 16.29
N SER A 108 4.85 6.08 15.21
CA SER A 108 4.73 5.46 13.87
C SER A 108 5.43 4.10 13.81
N GLY A 109 6.57 3.96 14.49
CA GLY A 109 7.32 2.71 14.59
C GLY A 109 6.54 1.62 15.32
N LEU A 110 6.01 1.94 16.51
CA LEU A 110 5.18 1.00 17.29
C LEU A 110 3.92 0.59 16.52
N PHE A 111 3.23 1.54 15.89
CA PHE A 111 2.08 1.24 15.04
C PHE A 111 2.45 0.31 13.88
N THR A 112 3.56 0.61 13.19
CA THR A 112 4.05 -0.22 12.08
C THR A 112 4.34 -1.64 12.55
N MET A 113 5.03 -1.81 13.69
CA MET A 113 5.29 -3.12 14.28
C MET A 113 3.99 -3.87 14.60
N LEU A 114 3.02 -3.23 15.24
CA LEU A 114 1.72 -3.83 15.56
C LEU A 114 0.97 -4.34 14.32
N ILE A 115 0.97 -3.56 13.23
CA ILE A 115 0.33 -3.95 11.97
C ILE A 115 1.09 -5.12 11.34
N TRP A 116 2.41 -5.04 11.22
CA TRP A 116 3.22 -6.07 10.57
C TRP A 116 3.18 -7.40 11.31
N THR A 117 3.19 -7.40 12.64
CA THR A 117 3.03 -8.64 13.41
C THR A 117 1.70 -9.34 13.08
N GLN A 118 0.60 -8.59 12.99
CA GLN A 118 -0.71 -9.15 12.63
C GLN A 118 -0.74 -9.68 11.19
N VAL A 119 -0.21 -8.89 10.24
CA VAL A 119 -0.13 -9.28 8.83
C VAL A 119 0.68 -10.55 8.66
N LEU A 120 1.89 -10.62 9.24
CA LEU A 120 2.76 -11.79 9.15
C LEU A 120 2.12 -13.02 9.79
N PHE A 121 1.43 -12.85 10.92
CA PHE A 121 0.70 -13.95 11.57
C PHE A 121 -0.38 -14.54 10.67
N PHE A 122 -1.30 -13.71 10.14
CA PHE A 122 -2.37 -14.21 9.26
C PHE A 122 -1.82 -14.74 7.94
N PHE A 123 -0.81 -14.08 7.40
CA PHE A 123 -0.13 -14.49 6.17
C PHE A 123 0.51 -15.88 6.32
N ALA A 124 1.35 -16.08 7.34
CA ALA A 124 2.07 -17.33 7.55
C ALA A 124 1.12 -18.52 7.69
N ILE A 125 0.05 -18.37 8.49
CA ILE A 125 -0.93 -19.44 8.67
C ILE A 125 -1.69 -19.73 7.36
N THR A 126 -2.09 -18.67 6.64
CA THR A 126 -2.81 -18.83 5.36
C THR A 126 -1.94 -19.51 4.31
N VAL A 127 -0.66 -19.15 4.21
CA VAL A 127 0.33 -19.81 3.33
C VAL A 127 0.46 -21.28 3.69
N ASN A 128 0.72 -21.59 4.96
CA ASN A 128 0.88 -22.97 5.43
C ASN A 128 -0.35 -23.82 5.09
N PHE A 129 -1.55 -23.26 5.22
CA PHE A 129 -2.77 -23.95 4.83
C PHE A 129 -2.86 -24.17 3.31
N ILE A 130 -2.79 -23.11 2.50
CA ILE A 130 -2.96 -23.19 1.04
C ILE A 130 -1.96 -24.17 0.40
N PHE A 131 -0.72 -24.18 0.89
CA PHE A 131 0.34 -25.04 0.36
C PHE A 131 0.35 -26.43 0.99
N GLY A 132 -0.22 -26.61 2.18
CA GLY A 132 -0.30 -27.88 2.90
C GLY A 132 -1.52 -28.76 2.56
N ILE A 133 -2.63 -28.20 2.08
CA ILE A 133 -3.82 -29.02 1.79
C ILE A 133 -3.65 -29.88 0.53
N LYS A 134 -4.02 -31.17 0.63
CA LYS A 134 -4.39 -32.02 -0.51
C LYS A 134 -5.92 -32.00 -0.58
N SER A 135 -6.49 -31.21 -1.49
CA SER A 135 -7.94 -31.23 -1.71
C SER A 135 -8.32 -32.27 -2.75
N GLU A 136 -9.56 -32.75 -2.67
CA GLU A 136 -10.17 -33.69 -3.63
C GLU A 136 -10.23 -33.11 -5.06
N SER A 137 -10.19 -31.78 -5.21
CA SER A 137 -10.23 -31.09 -6.50
C SER A 137 -8.93 -30.33 -6.75
N GLN A 138 -8.01 -30.95 -7.50
CA GLN A 138 -6.75 -30.33 -7.91
C GLN A 138 -6.97 -28.95 -8.57
N ARG A 139 -8.03 -28.82 -9.38
CA ARG A 139 -8.40 -27.57 -10.05
C ARG A 139 -8.73 -26.44 -9.07
N THR A 140 -9.47 -26.73 -8.00
CA THR A 140 -9.88 -25.71 -7.01
C THR A 140 -8.67 -25.23 -6.20
N THR A 141 -7.82 -26.15 -5.76
CA THR A 141 -6.56 -25.81 -5.05
C THR A 141 -5.65 -24.97 -5.93
N GLN A 142 -5.51 -25.32 -7.21
CA GLN A 142 -4.69 -24.53 -8.15
C GLN A 142 -5.21 -23.10 -8.29
N LEU A 143 -6.53 -22.92 -8.48
CA LEU A 143 -7.13 -21.59 -8.58
C LEU A 143 -6.94 -20.76 -7.30
N GLN A 144 -7.08 -21.37 -6.12
CA GLN A 144 -6.83 -20.68 -4.85
C GLN A 144 -5.37 -20.25 -4.69
N ARG A 145 -4.41 -21.09 -5.10
CA ARG A 145 -2.97 -20.77 -5.08
C ARG A 145 -2.63 -19.63 -6.04
N GLU A 146 -3.07 -19.73 -7.29
CA GLU A 146 -2.83 -18.67 -8.30
C GLU A 146 -3.43 -17.34 -7.85
N PHE A 147 -4.66 -17.37 -7.32
CA PHE A 147 -5.32 -16.19 -6.79
C PHE A 147 -4.54 -15.59 -5.60
N PHE A 148 -4.09 -16.42 -4.65
CA PHE A 148 -3.34 -15.96 -3.49
C PHE A 148 -1.99 -15.35 -3.89
N ILE A 149 -1.27 -15.96 -4.83
CA ILE A 149 -0.02 -15.41 -5.36
C ILE A 149 -0.25 -14.05 -6.02
N ALA A 150 -1.27 -13.94 -6.88
CA ALA A 150 -1.63 -12.68 -7.53
C ALA A 150 -1.93 -11.57 -6.52
N VAL A 151 -2.64 -11.91 -5.44
CA VAL A 151 -2.91 -11.01 -4.31
C VAL A 151 -1.64 -10.58 -3.58
N CYS A 152 -0.74 -11.52 -3.29
CA CYS A 152 0.53 -11.19 -2.61
C CYS A 152 1.36 -10.21 -3.45
N ILE A 153 1.40 -10.40 -4.77
CA ILE A 153 2.07 -9.47 -5.67
C ILE A 153 1.33 -8.12 -5.71
N GLN A 154 -0.01 -8.13 -5.76
CA GLN A 154 -0.82 -6.90 -5.77
C GLN A 154 -0.62 -6.04 -4.50
N ILE A 155 -0.45 -6.66 -3.34
CA ILE A 155 -0.22 -5.94 -2.07
C ILE A 155 1.27 -5.60 -1.91
N GLY A 156 2.15 -6.55 -2.22
CA GLY A 156 3.59 -6.41 -2.04
C GLY A 156 4.21 -5.35 -2.95
N PHE A 157 3.78 -5.24 -4.21
CA PHE A 157 4.38 -4.30 -5.13
C PHE A 157 4.15 -2.83 -4.73
N PRO A 158 2.91 -2.34 -4.49
CA PRO A 158 2.69 -0.96 -4.05
C PRO A 158 3.41 -0.67 -2.72
N PHE A 159 3.50 -1.66 -1.84
CA PHE A 159 4.27 -1.53 -0.62
C PHE A 159 5.76 -1.29 -0.90
N VAL A 160 6.40 -2.10 -1.76
CA VAL A 160 7.81 -1.89 -2.15
C VAL A 160 8.02 -0.52 -2.80
N VAL A 161 7.11 -0.09 -3.68
CA VAL A 161 7.14 1.23 -4.33
C VAL A 161 7.09 2.39 -3.32
N VAL A 162 6.41 2.21 -2.18
CA VAL A 162 6.35 3.21 -1.10
C VAL A 162 7.52 3.10 -0.13
N MET A 163 7.97 1.88 0.17
CA MET A 163 9.04 1.64 1.15
C MET A 163 10.39 2.16 0.69
N ILE A 164 10.74 1.98 -0.58
CA ILE A 164 12.01 2.50 -1.13
C ILE A 164 12.14 4.02 -0.92
N PRO A 165 11.19 4.87 -1.36
CA PRO A 165 11.26 6.31 -1.12
C PRO A 165 11.10 6.68 0.36
N ALA A 166 10.34 5.94 1.16
CA ALA A 166 10.25 6.17 2.60
C ALA A 166 11.61 5.94 3.31
N CYS A 167 12.30 4.85 2.98
CA CYS A 167 13.65 4.56 3.49
C CYS A 167 14.66 5.64 3.10
N TYR A 168 14.57 6.17 1.87
CA TYR A 168 15.39 7.31 1.45
C TYR A 168 15.11 8.56 2.29
N ILE A 169 13.84 8.94 2.46
CA ILE A 169 13.47 10.12 3.28
C ILE A 169 13.93 9.95 4.75
N LEU A 170 13.86 8.73 5.29
CA LEU A 170 14.38 8.45 6.62
C LEU A 170 15.90 8.57 6.66
N SER A 171 16.62 8.05 5.66
CA SER A 171 18.09 8.10 5.64
C SER A 171 18.63 9.52 5.52
N THR A 172 17.94 10.43 4.81
CA THR A 172 18.32 11.86 4.77
C THR A 172 18.19 12.52 6.14
N THR A 173 17.24 12.08 6.97
CA THR A 173 17.06 12.55 8.36
C THR A 173 18.22 12.12 9.25
N TYR A 174 18.78 10.92 9.04
CA TYR A 174 19.93 10.43 9.81
C TYR A 174 21.27 11.00 9.32
N THR A 175 21.44 11.12 8.00
CA THR A 175 22.69 11.59 7.38
C THR A 175 22.79 13.11 7.30
N ASN A 176 21.69 13.84 7.55
CA ASN A 176 21.53 15.27 7.30
C ASN A 176 21.85 15.70 5.85
N ASN A 177 21.89 14.74 4.91
CA ASN A 177 22.11 14.98 3.49
C ASN A 177 20.77 15.08 2.77
N PHE A 178 20.28 16.32 2.61
CA PHE A 178 19.00 16.59 1.99
C PHE A 178 19.17 17.04 0.54
N ASP A 179 18.92 16.13 -0.39
CA ASP A 179 18.82 16.45 -1.80
C ASP A 179 17.34 16.62 -2.20
N MET A 180 16.95 17.85 -2.55
CA MET A 180 15.56 18.16 -2.90
C MET A 180 15.08 17.42 -4.15
N VAL A 181 15.98 17.08 -5.10
CA VAL A 181 15.61 16.35 -6.32
C VAL A 181 15.11 14.96 -5.96
N PHE A 182 15.89 14.24 -5.16
CA PHE A 182 15.52 12.89 -4.72
C PHE A 182 14.35 12.87 -3.73
N ILE A 183 14.22 13.89 -2.87
CA ILE A 183 13.04 14.04 -1.99
C ILE A 183 11.78 14.26 -2.83
N ASN A 184 11.81 15.16 -3.83
CA ASN A 184 10.67 15.40 -4.71
C ASN A 184 10.31 14.15 -5.51
N PHE A 185 11.31 13.44 -6.04
CA PHE A 185 11.08 12.16 -6.71
C PHE A 185 10.45 11.12 -5.78
N SER A 186 10.92 11.04 -4.54
CA SER A 186 10.37 10.15 -3.50
C SER A 186 8.91 10.47 -3.20
N VAL A 187 8.55 11.75 -3.08
CA VAL A 187 7.15 12.19 -2.90
C VAL A 187 6.29 11.84 -4.11
N ILE A 188 6.79 11.97 -5.34
CA ILE A 188 6.06 11.56 -6.56
C ILE A 188 5.81 10.05 -6.56
N MET A 189 6.80 9.23 -6.21
CA MET A 189 6.62 7.78 -6.07
C MET A 189 5.57 7.42 -5.01
N ILE A 190 5.67 8.04 -3.84
CA ILE A 190 4.71 7.80 -2.75
C ILE A 190 3.30 8.23 -3.17
N THR A 191 3.11 9.37 -3.82
CA THR A 191 1.78 9.82 -4.24
C THR A 191 1.19 9.01 -5.39
N SER A 192 2.03 8.46 -6.28
CA SER A 192 1.61 7.63 -7.41
C SER A 192 1.37 6.14 -7.08
N HIS A 193 1.70 5.67 -5.86
CA HIS A 193 1.54 4.27 -5.46
C HIS A 193 0.11 3.71 -5.72
N GLY A 194 -0.92 4.54 -5.53
CA GLY A 194 -2.31 4.17 -5.74
C GLY A 194 -2.60 3.84 -7.21
N LEU A 195 -2.02 4.61 -8.15
CA LEU A 195 -2.12 4.34 -9.58
C LEU A 195 -1.46 3.00 -9.92
N PHE A 196 -0.23 2.78 -9.44
CA PHE A 196 0.47 1.51 -9.66
C PHE A 196 -0.29 0.31 -9.09
N ALA A 197 -0.89 0.45 -7.90
CA ALA A 197 -1.70 -0.59 -7.28
C ALA A 197 -2.92 -0.97 -8.15
N LYS A 198 -3.58 0.02 -8.77
CA LYS A 198 -4.72 -0.24 -9.68
C LYS A 198 -4.27 -0.88 -11.00
N ILE A 199 -3.18 -0.40 -11.59
CA ILE A 199 -2.63 -0.97 -12.82
C ILE A 199 -2.28 -2.45 -12.60
N ILE A 200 -1.58 -2.77 -11.51
CA ILE A 200 -1.24 -4.16 -11.17
C ILE A 200 -2.48 -5.01 -10.97
N MET A 201 -3.48 -4.49 -10.26
CA MET A 201 -4.74 -5.20 -10.08
C MET A 201 -5.39 -5.59 -11.43
N LEU A 202 -5.39 -4.68 -12.41
CA LEU A 202 -5.95 -4.93 -13.74
C LEU A 202 -5.13 -5.95 -14.55
N VAL A 203 -3.80 -5.94 -14.42
CA VAL A 203 -2.90 -6.82 -15.18
C VAL A 203 -2.82 -8.23 -14.60
N ILE A 204 -2.75 -8.34 -13.27
CA ILE A 204 -2.41 -9.60 -12.60
C ILE A 204 -3.63 -10.51 -12.43
N HIS A 205 -4.81 -9.94 -12.23
CA HIS A 205 -6.03 -10.71 -12.02
C HIS A 205 -6.71 -11.02 -13.35
N LYS A 206 -6.72 -12.29 -13.72
CA LYS A 206 -7.38 -12.81 -14.94
C LYS A 206 -8.77 -12.20 -15.23
N PRO A 207 -9.75 -12.17 -14.29
CA PRO A 207 -11.07 -11.61 -14.59
C PRO A 207 -11.02 -10.11 -14.92
N TYR A 208 -10.20 -9.34 -14.18
CA TYR A 208 -10.03 -7.91 -14.43
C TYR A 208 -9.32 -7.63 -15.74
N ARG A 209 -8.25 -8.39 -16.05
CA ARG A 209 -7.53 -8.29 -17.33
C ARG A 209 -8.44 -8.56 -18.52
N THR A 210 -9.20 -9.65 -18.47
CA THR A 210 -10.12 -10.02 -19.55
C THR A 210 -11.20 -8.96 -19.77
N ALA A 211 -11.80 -8.43 -18.69
CA ALA A 211 -12.78 -7.36 -18.79
C ALA A 211 -12.15 -6.08 -19.38
N THR A 212 -10.96 -5.70 -18.92
CA THR A 212 -10.24 -4.51 -19.40
C THR A 212 -9.92 -4.60 -20.89
N LEU A 213 -9.38 -5.73 -21.35
CA LEU A 213 -9.09 -5.96 -22.77
C LEU A 213 -10.36 -5.98 -23.64
N LYS A 214 -11.49 -6.44 -23.08
CA LYS A 214 -12.79 -6.40 -23.76
C LYS A 214 -13.30 -4.97 -23.91
N ILE A 215 -13.22 -4.16 -22.85
CA ILE A 215 -13.62 -2.74 -22.85
C ILE A 215 -12.75 -1.93 -23.81
N LEU A 216 -11.44 -2.17 -23.82
CA LEU A 216 -10.49 -1.51 -24.71
C LEU A 216 -10.53 -2.02 -26.17
N GLY A 217 -11.40 -2.99 -26.49
CA GLY A 217 -11.55 -3.52 -27.84
C GLY A 217 -10.39 -4.38 -28.36
N ILE A 218 -9.33 -4.58 -27.57
CA ILE A 218 -8.12 -5.31 -27.96
C ILE A 218 -8.42 -6.79 -28.25
N ASN A 219 -9.40 -7.39 -27.56
CA ASN A 219 -9.81 -8.76 -27.85
C ASN A 219 -10.43 -8.92 -29.25
N ARG A 220 -11.16 -7.91 -29.76
CA ARG A 220 -11.68 -7.94 -31.14
C ARG A 220 -10.56 -7.76 -32.17
N PHE A 221 -9.56 -6.94 -31.85
CA PHE A 221 -8.39 -6.75 -32.70
C PHE A 221 -7.54 -8.04 -32.81
N CYS A 222 -7.38 -8.76 -31.70
CA CYS A 222 -6.59 -10.00 -31.67
C CYS A 222 -7.33 -11.20 -32.29
N GLU A 223 -8.66 -11.29 -32.16
CA GLU A 223 -9.47 -12.29 -32.89
C GLU A 223 -9.53 -11.97 -34.39
N SER A 224 -9.73 -10.70 -34.76
CA SER A 224 -9.72 -10.27 -36.18
C SER A 224 -8.36 -10.55 -36.84
N ASN A 225 -7.24 -10.34 -36.15
CA ASN A 225 -5.91 -10.66 -36.67
C ASN A 225 -5.64 -12.17 -36.73
N LYS A 226 -6.14 -12.98 -35.78
CA LYS A 226 -6.01 -14.44 -35.87
C LYS A 226 -6.81 -15.00 -37.06
N VAL A 227 -8.02 -14.49 -37.31
CA VAL A 227 -8.83 -14.89 -38.47
C VAL A 227 -8.18 -14.42 -39.77
N ALA A 228 -7.64 -13.20 -39.82
CA ALA A 228 -6.93 -12.68 -41.00
C ALA A 228 -5.64 -13.46 -41.33
N VAL A 229 -4.88 -13.89 -40.32
CA VAL A 229 -3.65 -14.70 -40.53
C VAL A 229 -3.97 -16.12 -40.98
N VAL A 230 -5.08 -16.72 -40.52
CA VAL A 230 -5.53 -18.05 -40.98
C VAL A 230 -6.08 -18.01 -42.42
N GLN A 231 -6.58 -16.86 -42.89
CA GLN A 231 -7.11 -16.68 -44.24
C GLN A 231 -6.06 -16.29 -45.30
N MET A 232 -4.80 -16.03 -44.91
CA MET A 232 -3.73 -15.82 -45.89
C MET A 232 -3.33 -17.16 -46.52
N PRO A 233 -3.49 -17.35 -47.85
CA PRO A 233 -3.01 -18.56 -48.50
C PRO A 233 -1.48 -18.63 -48.39
N PRO A 234 -0.87 -19.83 -48.26
CA PRO A 234 0.57 -19.96 -48.32
C PRO A 234 1.04 -19.44 -49.67
N TYR A 235 1.93 -18.45 -49.68
CA TYR A 235 2.66 -18.06 -50.89
C TYR A 235 3.34 -19.30 -51.45
N ALA A 236 2.83 -19.80 -52.57
CA ALA A 236 3.46 -20.83 -53.34
C ALA A 236 4.73 -20.23 -53.95
N THR A 237 5.88 -20.57 -53.38
CA THR A 237 7.17 -20.41 -54.06
C THR A 237 7.24 -21.44 -55.17
N TYR A 238 7.08 -21.00 -56.42
CA TYR A 238 7.50 -21.74 -57.60
C TYR A 238 8.50 -20.90 -58.39
N ASN A 239 9.62 -21.53 -58.69
CA ASN A 239 10.64 -21.11 -59.67
C ASN A 239 10.04 -20.95 -61.07
#